data_AF-A0A7Y8IYF8-F1
#
_entry.id   AF-A0A7Y8IYF8-F1
#
_cell.length_a   1.000
_cell.length_b   1.000
_cell.length_c   1.000
_cell.angle_alpha   90.00
_cell.angle_beta   90.00
_cell.angle_gamma   90.00
#
_symmetry.space_group_name_H-M   'P 1'
#
loop_
_entity.id
_entity.type
_entity.pdbx_description
1 polymer ?
#
loop_
_entity_poly.entity_id
_entity_poly.type
_entity_poly.pdbx_seq_one_letter_code
_entity_poly.pdbx_strand_id
1 'polypeptide(L)' 'MKGASTLKQNSIMALSAAAATGHLRAAEALVAAFEIHGVSARHVEMLKYTNPLFRKIYSDL' A
#
# COMPACT_ATOMS: atom_id res chain seq x y z
N MET A 1 -2.42 8.41 37.58
CA MET A 1 -1.81 7.56 36.54
C MET A 1 -2.45 7.92 35.21
N LYS A 2 -1.81 8.74 34.37
CA LYS A 2 -2.33 9.12 33.05
C LYS A 2 -1.95 8.02 32.06
N GLY A 3 -2.94 7.44 31.38
CA GLY A 3 -2.76 6.39 30.39
C GLY A 3 -1.79 6.84 29.30
N ALA A 4 -0.84 5.97 28.97
CA ALA A 4 0.05 6.17 27.84
C ALA A 4 -0.83 6.33 26.59
N SER A 5 -0.93 7.56 26.09
CA SER A 5 -1.43 7.78 24.74
C SER A 5 -0.51 7.01 23.82
N THR A 6 -1.00 5.89 23.26
CA THR A 6 -0.33 5.12 22.22
C THR A 6 0.09 6.12 21.16
N LEU A 7 1.39 6.42 21.09
CA LEU A 7 1.91 7.30 20.04
C LEU A 7 1.41 6.70 18.74
N LYS A 8 0.69 7.51 17.93
CA LYS A 8 0.30 7.12 16.58
C LYS A 8 1.60 6.70 15.89
N GLN A 9 1.81 5.40 15.73
CA GLN A 9 3.00 4.89 15.07
C GLN A 9 2.98 5.51 13.67
N ASN A 10 3.92 6.39 13.34
CA ASN A 10 4.03 6.96 12.00
C ASN A 10 4.20 5.78 11.04
N SER A 11 3.14 5.45 10.31
CA SER A 11 3.07 4.30 9.43
C SER A 11 2.75 4.76 8.02
N ILE A 12 3.49 4.20 7.05
CA ILE A 12 3.36 4.51 5.64
C ILE A 12 2.40 3.51 4.99
N MET A 13 1.50 4.03 4.16
CA MET A 13 0.66 3.22 3.29
C MET A 13 0.99 3.56 1.83
N ALA A 14 1.57 2.60 1.12
CA ALA A 14 1.74 2.68 -0.33
C ALA A 14 0.42 2.22 -0.99
N LEU A 15 -0.15 3.07 -1.85
CA LEU A 15 -1.35 2.76 -2.61
C LEU A 15 -0.99 2.60 -4.08
N SER A 16 -1.54 1.57 -4.72
CA SER A 16 -1.38 1.40 -6.16
C SER A 16 -2.68 0.99 -6.84
N ALA A 17 -2.94 1.57 -8.00
CA ALA A 17 -3.92 1.12 -8.97
C ALA A 17 -3.25 1.13 -10.35
N ALA A 18 -2.98 -0.05 -10.89
CA ALA A 18 -2.42 -0.22 -12.23
C ALA A 18 -2.80 -1.59 -12.78
N ALA A 19 -2.88 -1.69 -14.11
CA ALA A 19 -3.27 -2.91 -14.82
C ALA A 19 -2.09 -3.88 -15.05
N ALA A 20 -0.88 -3.34 -15.26
CA ALA A 20 0.35 -4.10 -15.45
C ALA A 20 1.02 -4.44 -14.10
N THR A 21 2.10 -5.21 -14.07
CA THR A 21 2.72 -5.71 -12.82
C THR A 21 3.77 -4.79 -12.18
N GLY A 22 4.19 -3.72 -12.86
CA GLY A 22 5.30 -2.86 -12.42
C GLY A 22 5.07 -2.16 -11.07
N HIS A 23 3.82 -1.78 -10.77
CA HIS A 23 3.47 -1.14 -9.50
C HIS A 23 3.68 -2.05 -8.28
N LEU A 24 3.58 -3.38 -8.43
CA LEU A 24 3.82 -4.31 -7.33
C LEU A 24 5.28 -4.26 -6.88
N ARG A 25 6.21 -4.34 -7.83
CA ARG A 25 7.65 -4.30 -7.55
C ARG A 25 8.08 -2.93 -7.02
N ALA A 26 7.51 -1.85 -7.55
CA ALA A 26 7.75 -0.51 -7.02
C ALA A 26 7.24 -0.36 -5.58
N ALA A 27 6.05 -0.88 -5.28
CA ALA A 27 5.49 -0.82 -3.93
C ALA A 27 6.27 -1.69 -2.93
N GLU A 28 6.70 -2.89 -3.34
CA GLU A 28 7.58 -3.75 -2.54
C GLU A 28 8.90 -3.03 -2.20
N ALA A 29 9.52 -2.37 -3.18
CA ALA A 29 10.76 -1.62 -2.97
C ALA A 29 10.57 -0.46 -1.98
N LEU A 30 9.44 0.26 -2.07
CA LEU A 30 9.11 1.34 -1.13
C LEU A 30 8.89 0.81 0.29
N VAL A 31 8.13 -0.28 0.44
CA VAL A 31 7.90 -0.92 1.75
C VAL A 31 9.23 -1.33 2.37
N ALA A 32 10.07 -2.03 1.61
CA ALA A 32 11.39 -2.45 2.09
C ALA A 32 12.27 -1.26 2.50
N ALA A 33 12.28 -0.16 1.75
CA ALA A 33 13.04 1.03 2.08
C ALA A 33 12.60 1.66 3.41
N PHE A 34 11.30 1.77 3.66
CA PHE A 34 10.79 2.30 4.93
C PHE A 34 11.07 1.36 6.11
N GLU A 35 10.91 0.05 5.92
CA GLU A 35 11.17 -0.95 6.95
C GLU A 35 12.65 -0.98 7.37
N ILE A 36 13.58 -0.81 6.43
CA ILE A 36 15.03 -0.67 6.71
C ILE A 36 15.31 0.50 7.67
N HIS A 37 14.50 1.57 7.60
CA HIS A 37 14.61 2.73 8.49
C HIS A 37 13.76 2.62 9.77
N GLY A 38 13.23 1.43 10.07
CA GLY A 38 12.40 1.20 11.26
C GLY A 38 11.01 1.84 11.19
N VAL A 39 10.57 2.26 9.99
CA VAL A 39 9.25 2.83 9.75
C VAL A 39 8.32 1.72 9.27
N SER A 40 7.22 1.50 9.98
CA SER A 40 6.21 0.53 9.56
C SER A 40 5.58 0.97 8.24
N ALA A 41 5.65 0.12 7.22
CA ALA A 41 5.04 0.38 5.93
C ALA A 41 4.18 -0.80 5.48
N ARG A 42 3.15 -0.52 4.69
CA ARG A 42 2.35 -1.55 4.02
C ARG A 42 1.94 -1.10 2.63
N HIS A 43 1.77 -2.07 1.74
CA HIS A 43 1.21 -1.85 0.41
C HIS A 43 -0.25 -2.31 0.34
N VAL A 44 -1.11 -1.51 -0.28
CA VAL A 44 -2.49 -1.85 -0.59
C VAL A 44 -2.73 -1.68 -2.09
N GLU A 45 -3.05 -2.79 -2.74
CA GLU A 45 -3.45 -2.81 -4.14
C GLU A 45 -4.96 -2.53 -4.24
N MET A 46 -5.33 -1.31 -4.66
CA MET A 46 -6.72 -0.85 -4.62
C MET A 46 -7.63 -1.64 -5.55
N LEU A 47 -7.13 -2.08 -6.71
CA LEU A 47 -7.93 -2.88 -7.66
C LEU A 47 -8.37 -4.23 -7.10
N LYS A 48 -7.72 -4.75 -6.04
CA LYS A 48 -8.20 -5.96 -5.34
C LYS A 48 -9.57 -5.77 -4.68
N TYR A 49 -9.91 -4.54 -4.31
CA TYR A 49 -11.14 -4.18 -3.62
C TYR A 49 -12.25 -3.68 -4.55
N THR A 50 -11.97 -3.55 -5.84
CA THR A 50 -12.99 -3.20 -6.85
C THR A 50 -13.68 -4.45 -7.37
N ASN A 51 -14.89 -4.29 -7.90
CA ASN A 51 -15.59 -5.39 -8.56
C ASN A 51 -14.81 -5.88 -9.81
N PRO A 52 -14.97 -7.15 -10.22
CA PRO A 52 -14.26 -7.71 -11.37
C PRO A 52 -14.53 -6.99 -12.70
N LEU A 53 -15.75 -6.47 -12.90
CA LEU A 53 -16.12 -5.74 -14.13
C LEU A 53 -15.31 -4.45 -14.25
N PHE A 54 -15.22 -3.67 -13.16
CA PHE A 54 -14.40 -2.47 -13.10
C PHE A 54 -12.93 -2.79 -13.35
N ARG A 55 -12.40 -3.84 -12.72
CA ARG A 55 -11.00 -4.25 -12.91
C ARG A 55 -10.71 -4.57 -14.37
N LYS A 56 -11.62 -5.30 -15.04
CA LYS A 56 -11.49 -5.62 -16.47
C LYS A 56 -11.48 -4.37 -17.32
N ILE A 57 -12.49 -3.50 -17.17
CA ILE A 57 -12.59 -2.26 -17.95
C ILE A 57 -11.37 -1.37 -17.72
N TYR A 58 -10.93 -1.21 -16.46
CA TYR A 58 -9.77 -0.41 -16.11
C TYR A 58 -8.47 -0.96 -16.71
N SER A 59 -8.34 -2.28 -16.81
CA SER A 59 -7.15 -2.92 -17.41
C SER A 59 -7.12 -2.91 -18.93
N ASP A 60 -8.28 -2.76 -19.58
CA ASP A 60 -8.41 -2.72 -21.04
C ASP A 60 -8.23 -1.30 -21.62
N LEU A 61 -8.12 -0.26 -20.77
CA LEU A 61 -7.80 1.13 -21.13
C LEU A 61 -6.29 1.31 -21.36
#